data_AF-A0A0C2BDY6-F1
#
_entry.id   AF-A0A0C2BDY6-F1
#
_cell.length_a   1.000
_cell.length_b   1.000
_cell.length_c   1.000
_cell.angle_alpha   90.00
_cell.angle_beta   90.00
_cell.angle_gamma   90.00
#
_symmetry.space_group_name_H-M   'P 1'
#
loop_
_entity.id
_entity.type
_entity.pdbx_description
1 polymer ?
#
loop_
_entity_poly.entity_id
_entity_poly.type
_entity_poly.pdbx_seq_one_letter_code
_entity_poly.pdbx_strand_id
1 'polypeptide(L)'
;MTTETVTRWIEQHAHPLTTVDPGAPLLDLLPLADLVRDADVVALGASTRQAHELSAVAHRVVRLLVEHLGFRSLALEGDDAARLGLDEYTRGGTGDPQALLAGARSFWQTEELLDVIRWMRSYNHRHPGDTVRFVEDLGRPRTPASGLDGLAGLQRNLAESVIRWHEDSGDKIVYWGGLAHTANGGSGTSYSASPAMTHRNTGSYLRERFGARYVSIGLTFHHGAAPYPIPSPPPDFADATLGSTDLDAYLLDLHTEAPASVRAWLDAPTRTRMIGPVYDPADNDAYRLSGGSPADWFDAVIHTQVVTPVRVIGRPSD
;
A
#
# COMPACT_ATOMS: atom_id res chain seq x y z
N MET A 1 -18.67 -23.43 1.28
CA MET A 1 -17.77 -23.07 2.39
C MET A 1 -18.49 -22.05 3.23
N THR A 2 -18.58 -22.17 4.56
CA THR A 2 -19.32 -21.20 5.37
C THR A 2 -18.40 -20.04 5.71
N THR A 3 -18.70 -18.85 5.17
CA THR A 3 -18.05 -17.57 5.52
C THR A 3 -17.85 -17.42 7.02
N GLU A 4 -18.82 -17.89 7.82
CA GLU A 4 -18.77 -17.91 9.29
C GLU A 4 -17.49 -18.51 9.91
N THR A 5 -16.92 -19.57 9.32
CA THR A 5 -15.69 -20.18 9.84
C THR A 5 -14.49 -19.27 9.63
N VAL A 6 -14.46 -18.56 8.50
CA VAL A 6 -13.39 -17.59 8.19
C VAL A 6 -13.57 -16.35 9.05
N THR A 7 -14.79 -15.81 9.16
CA THR A 7 -15.12 -14.67 10.03
C THR A 7 -14.65 -14.92 11.46
N ARG A 8 -15.03 -16.06 12.06
CA ARG A 8 -14.62 -16.41 13.42
C ARG A 8 -13.10 -16.52 13.57
N TRP A 9 -12.41 -17.05 12.56
CA TRP A 9 -10.96 -17.11 12.59
C TRP A 9 -10.32 -15.72 12.52
N ILE A 10 -10.85 -14.81 11.67
CA ILE A 10 -10.40 -13.41 11.62
C ILE A 10 -10.60 -12.76 12.99
N GLU A 11 -11.79 -12.85 13.58
CA GLU A 11 -12.07 -12.25 14.91
C GLU A 11 -11.14 -12.74 16.02
N GLN A 12 -10.61 -13.97 15.92
CA GLN A 12 -9.71 -14.56 16.89
C GLN A 12 -8.24 -14.17 16.70
N HIS A 13 -7.83 -13.84 15.47
CA HIS A 13 -6.42 -13.66 15.10
C HIS A 13 -6.09 -12.26 14.58
N ALA A 14 -7.11 -11.45 14.26
CA ALA A 14 -6.93 -10.07 13.90
C ALA A 14 -6.50 -9.25 15.12
N HIS A 15 -5.60 -8.30 14.89
CA HIS A 15 -5.19 -7.29 15.87
C HIS A 15 -5.95 -6.00 15.58
N PRO A 16 -6.93 -5.62 16.42
CA PRO A 16 -7.73 -4.42 16.19
C PRO A 16 -6.86 -3.16 16.23
N LEU A 17 -7.07 -2.26 15.28
CA LEU A 17 -6.51 -0.91 15.34
C LEU A 17 -7.43 -0.02 16.15
N THR A 18 -6.86 0.67 17.13
CA THR A 18 -7.62 1.54 18.03
C THR A 18 -7.94 2.89 17.40
N THR A 19 -7.24 3.25 16.33
CA THR A 19 -7.39 4.52 15.63
C THR A 19 -6.76 4.46 14.23
N VAL A 20 -7.16 5.38 13.36
CA VAL A 20 -6.46 5.66 12.09
C VAL A 20 -5.68 6.97 12.15
N ASP A 21 -5.70 7.69 13.29
CA ASP A 21 -4.97 8.95 13.48
C ASP A 21 -3.45 8.75 13.26
N PRO A 22 -2.85 9.41 12.25
CA PRO A 22 -1.44 9.26 11.94
C PRO A 22 -0.51 9.72 13.07
N GLY A 23 -0.96 10.57 13.99
CA GLY A 23 -0.18 11.08 15.12
C GLY A 23 -0.26 10.22 16.40
N ALA A 24 -1.18 9.27 16.46
CA ALA A 24 -1.41 8.46 17.65
C ALA A 24 -0.22 7.53 18.00
N PRO A 25 -0.14 7.03 19.25
CA PRO A 25 0.80 5.96 19.62
C PRO A 25 0.66 4.72 18.72
N LEU A 26 1.74 3.96 18.55
CA LEU A 26 1.82 2.83 17.62
C LEU A 26 1.63 1.45 18.29
N LEU A 27 1.14 1.42 19.53
CA LEU A 27 1.05 0.19 20.34
C LEU A 27 0.19 -0.90 19.70
N ASP A 28 -0.91 -0.51 19.05
CA ASP A 28 -1.82 -1.42 18.33
C ASP A 28 -1.24 -1.96 17.01
N LEU A 29 -0.16 -1.35 16.50
CA LEU A 29 0.58 -1.81 15.33
C LEU A 29 1.83 -2.63 15.67
N LEU A 30 2.19 -2.76 16.95
CA LEU A 30 3.35 -3.57 17.35
C LEU A 30 3.32 -5.02 16.86
N PRO A 31 2.16 -5.71 16.76
CA PRO A 31 2.13 -7.06 16.16
C PRO A 31 2.65 -7.10 14.72
N LEU A 32 2.56 -6.00 13.96
CA LEU A 32 3.15 -5.92 12.62
C LEU A 32 4.68 -5.99 12.65
N ALA A 33 5.31 -5.53 13.75
CA ALA A 33 6.75 -5.46 13.84
C ALA A 33 7.40 -6.85 13.72
N ASP A 34 6.79 -7.87 14.31
CA ASP A 34 7.31 -9.24 14.23
C ASP A 34 7.22 -9.81 12.81
N LEU A 35 6.17 -9.47 12.05
CA LEU A 35 6.00 -9.90 10.66
C LEU A 35 7.09 -9.30 9.75
N VAL A 36 7.49 -8.06 9.99
CA VAL A 36 8.29 -7.28 9.04
C VAL A 36 9.72 -6.99 9.50
N ARG A 37 10.13 -7.39 10.71
CA ARG A 37 11.46 -7.09 11.28
C ARG A 37 12.61 -7.55 10.40
N ASP A 38 12.45 -8.68 9.71
CA ASP A 38 13.48 -9.29 8.87
C ASP A 38 13.38 -8.85 7.39
N ALA A 39 12.39 -8.01 7.06
CA ALA A 39 12.20 -7.49 5.72
C ALA A 39 13.22 -6.40 5.36
N ASP A 40 13.66 -6.42 4.09
CA ASP A 40 14.38 -5.32 3.44
C ASP A 40 13.43 -4.33 2.80
N VAL A 41 12.31 -4.84 2.26
CA VAL A 41 11.31 -4.03 1.58
C VAL A 41 9.93 -4.41 2.11
N VAL A 42 9.22 -3.42 2.62
CA VAL A 42 7.81 -3.56 3.02
C VAL A 42 6.97 -2.73 2.06
N ALA A 43 6.11 -3.38 1.31
CA ALA A 43 5.20 -2.71 0.39
C ALA A 43 3.84 -2.45 1.05
N LEU A 44 3.38 -1.20 0.97
CA LEU A 44 2.06 -0.76 1.42
C LEU A 44 1.18 -0.58 0.19
N GLY A 45 0.31 -1.55 -0.04
CA GLY A 45 -0.54 -1.60 -1.23
C GLY A 45 -1.95 -1.13 -0.94
N ALA A 46 -2.30 0.08 -1.37
CA ALA A 46 -3.65 0.59 -1.18
C ALA A 46 -4.62 0.08 -2.25
N SER A 47 -5.78 -0.44 -1.85
CA SER A 47 -6.86 -0.82 -2.76
C SER A 47 -7.47 0.38 -3.47
N THR A 48 -7.34 1.58 -2.90
CA THR A 48 -7.55 2.86 -3.57
C THR A 48 -6.57 3.90 -3.02
N ARG A 49 -6.08 4.81 -3.87
CA ARG A 49 -5.26 5.95 -3.43
C ARG A 49 -6.10 7.16 -3.01
N GLN A 50 -7.43 7.02 -3.00
CA GLN A 50 -8.37 8.11 -2.76
C GLN A 50 -9.05 8.02 -1.39
N ALA A 51 -8.66 7.08 -0.54
CA ALA A 51 -9.19 6.89 0.81
C ALA A 51 -8.27 7.50 1.88
N HIS A 52 -8.85 8.31 2.77
CA HIS A 52 -8.17 8.95 3.89
C HIS A 52 -7.56 7.91 4.84
N GLU A 53 -8.35 6.92 5.25
CA GLU A 53 -8.01 5.95 6.28
C GLU A 53 -6.87 5.04 5.82
N LEU A 54 -6.87 4.61 4.55
CA LEU A 54 -5.77 3.81 4.01
C LEU A 54 -4.47 4.61 4.02
N SER A 55 -4.53 5.90 3.70
CA SER A 55 -3.35 6.78 3.72
C SER A 55 -2.87 7.07 5.13
N ALA A 56 -3.81 7.28 6.06
CA ALA A 56 -3.51 7.53 7.47
C ALA A 56 -2.89 6.29 8.14
N VAL A 57 -3.44 5.11 7.90
CA VAL A 57 -2.86 3.83 8.33
C VAL A 57 -1.49 3.61 7.70
N ALA A 58 -1.32 3.86 6.40
CA ALA A 58 -0.02 3.75 5.74
C ALA A 58 1.03 4.66 6.41
N HIS A 59 0.67 5.90 6.76
CA HIS A 59 1.54 6.81 7.52
C HIS A 59 1.89 6.21 8.90
N ARG A 60 0.93 5.67 9.65
CA ARG A 60 1.22 5.00 10.94
C ARG A 60 2.19 3.82 10.76
N VAL A 61 2.05 3.03 9.70
CA VAL A 61 2.97 1.92 9.40
C VAL A 61 4.35 2.46 9.02
N VAL A 62 4.46 3.50 8.17
CA VAL A 62 5.74 4.16 7.87
C VAL A 62 6.44 4.60 9.16
N ARG A 63 5.71 5.22 10.08
CA ARG A 63 6.25 5.61 11.39
C ARG A 63 6.78 4.41 12.17
N LEU A 64 6.01 3.32 12.26
CA LEU A 64 6.45 2.10 12.96
C LEU A 64 7.76 1.56 12.37
N LEU A 65 7.81 1.43 11.04
CA LEU A 65 8.96 0.87 10.32
C LEU A 65 10.21 1.74 10.52
N VAL A 66 10.06 3.06 10.46
CA VAL A 66 11.18 4.00 10.64
C VAL A 66 11.60 4.10 12.10
N GLU A 67 10.67 4.34 13.02
CA GLU A 67 10.94 4.60 14.44
C GLU A 67 11.44 3.34 15.18
N HIS A 68 11.05 2.13 14.74
CA HIS A 68 11.36 0.90 15.47
C HIS A 68 12.16 -0.16 14.70
N LEU A 69 12.14 -0.16 13.35
CA LEU A 69 12.67 -1.29 12.57
C LEU A 69 13.77 -0.92 11.56
N GLY A 70 14.27 0.33 11.63
CA GLY A 70 15.44 0.76 10.87
C GLY A 70 15.17 1.03 9.39
N PHE A 71 13.91 1.24 8.98
CA PHE A 71 13.60 1.68 7.62
C PHE A 71 14.02 3.13 7.41
N ARG A 72 14.77 3.42 6.35
CA ARG A 72 15.35 4.76 6.11
C ARG A 72 15.01 5.34 4.75
N SER A 73 14.31 4.58 3.92
CA SER A 73 13.89 5.02 2.60
C SER A 73 12.40 4.81 2.36
N LEU A 74 11.74 5.84 1.82
CA LEU A 74 10.34 5.80 1.37
C LEU A 74 10.29 5.95 -0.15
N ALA A 75 9.80 4.92 -0.84
CA ALA A 75 9.52 4.95 -2.27
C ALA A 75 8.03 5.22 -2.50
N LEU A 76 7.70 6.30 -3.20
CA LEU A 76 6.33 6.64 -3.61
C LEU A 76 6.11 6.23 -5.06
N GLU A 77 5.18 5.31 -5.31
CA GLU A 77 4.92 4.80 -6.65
C GLU A 77 4.75 5.90 -7.71
N GLY A 78 5.52 5.76 -8.80
CA GLY A 78 5.35 6.55 -10.01
C GLY A 78 5.79 8.01 -9.90
N ASP A 79 6.47 8.37 -8.80
CA ASP A 79 7.01 9.71 -8.55
C ASP A 79 8.47 9.69 -8.10
N ASP A 80 9.14 10.80 -8.33
CA ASP A 80 10.51 11.06 -7.88
C ASP A 80 10.48 12.31 -6.98
N ALA A 81 10.34 12.06 -5.68
CA ALA A 81 10.24 13.10 -4.68
C ALA A 81 11.51 13.96 -4.56
N ALA A 82 12.68 13.43 -4.92
CA ALA A 82 13.92 14.20 -4.95
C ALA A 82 13.90 15.21 -6.10
N ARG A 83 13.38 14.83 -7.27
CA ARG A 83 13.16 15.77 -8.39
C ARG A 83 12.19 16.91 -8.04
N LEU A 84 11.24 16.64 -7.15
CA LEU A 84 10.28 17.64 -6.68
C LEU A 84 10.85 18.53 -5.56
N GLY A 85 12.08 18.30 -5.10
CA GLY A 85 12.67 19.03 -3.96
C GLY A 85 12.11 18.63 -2.59
N LEU A 86 11.26 17.59 -2.54
CA LEU A 86 10.68 17.12 -1.28
C LEU A 86 11.74 16.50 -0.37
N ASP A 87 12.69 15.75 -0.94
CA ASP A 87 13.79 15.18 -0.16
C ASP A 87 14.67 16.29 0.47
N GLU A 88 15.03 17.32 -0.29
CA GLU A 88 15.75 18.49 0.20
C GLU A 88 14.96 19.22 1.30
N TYR A 89 13.66 19.40 1.12
CA TYR A 89 12.78 19.95 2.14
C TYR A 89 12.82 19.12 3.43
N THR A 90 12.76 17.79 3.37
CA THR A 90 12.81 16.95 4.59
C THR A 90 14.14 17.03 5.33
N ARG A 91 15.24 17.35 4.64
CA ARG A 91 16.58 17.51 5.22
C ARG A 91 16.83 18.91 5.83
N GLY A 92 15.81 19.76 5.90
CA GLY A 92 15.90 21.09 6.48
C GLY A 92 16.04 22.21 5.43
N GLY A 93 16.00 21.89 4.14
CA GLY A 93 15.97 22.86 3.06
C GLY A 93 14.78 23.83 3.14
N THR A 94 14.83 24.91 2.37
CA THR A 94 13.75 25.90 2.29
C THR A 94 12.71 25.51 1.23
N GLY A 95 11.47 25.95 1.37
CA GLY A 95 10.41 25.71 0.39
C GLY A 95 9.05 25.51 1.07
N ASP A 96 7.98 25.72 0.32
CA ASP A 96 6.63 25.36 0.73
C ASP A 96 6.34 23.92 0.27
N PRO A 97 6.21 22.94 1.19
CA PRO A 97 5.97 21.55 0.81
C PRO A 97 4.66 21.36 0.04
N GLN A 98 3.67 22.22 0.25
CA GLN A 98 2.41 22.17 -0.51
C GLN A 98 2.64 22.53 -1.99
N ALA A 99 3.44 23.57 -2.25
CA ALA A 99 3.80 23.99 -3.60
C ALA A 99 4.70 22.95 -4.31
N LEU A 100 5.64 22.32 -3.59
CA LEU A 100 6.47 21.24 -4.13
C LEU A 100 5.62 20.03 -4.52
N LEU A 101 4.67 19.67 -3.64
CA LEU A 101 3.80 18.52 -3.84
C LEU A 101 2.81 18.71 -5.00
N ALA A 102 2.46 19.95 -5.36
CA ALA A 102 1.65 20.25 -6.55
C ALA A 102 2.29 19.77 -7.86
N GLY A 103 3.61 19.51 -7.88
CA GLY A 103 4.32 18.92 -9.02
C GLY A 103 4.28 17.39 -9.09
N ALA A 104 3.76 16.72 -8.06
CA ALA A 104 3.61 15.27 -8.00
C ALA A 104 2.44 14.76 -8.85
N ARG A 105 2.32 13.43 -9.00
CA ARG A 105 1.13 12.76 -9.52
C ARG A 105 -0.11 13.21 -8.75
N SER A 106 -1.23 13.37 -9.43
CA SER A 106 -2.46 13.90 -8.83
C SER A 106 -2.96 13.13 -7.61
N PHE A 107 -2.75 11.81 -7.56
CA PHE A 107 -3.13 10.98 -6.41
C PHE A 107 -2.20 11.13 -5.18
N TRP A 108 -1.06 11.81 -5.33
CA TRP A 108 -0.18 12.19 -4.22
C TRP A 108 -0.43 13.63 -3.73
N GLN A 109 -1.27 14.42 -4.42
CA GLN A 109 -1.55 15.81 -4.06
C GLN A 109 -2.59 15.93 -2.94
N THR A 110 -2.29 15.35 -1.79
CA THR A 110 -3.22 15.24 -0.66
C THR A 110 -2.61 15.75 0.65
N GLU A 111 -3.46 16.20 1.57
CA GLU A 111 -3.04 16.59 2.92
C GLU A 111 -2.42 15.40 3.67
N GLU A 112 -2.89 14.17 3.42
CA GLU A 112 -2.36 12.97 4.05
C GLU A 112 -0.88 12.73 3.70
N LEU A 113 -0.50 12.92 2.42
CA LEU A 113 0.91 12.81 2.04
C LEU A 113 1.72 14.03 2.52
N LEU A 114 1.11 15.21 2.54
CA LEU A 114 1.73 16.40 3.10
C LEU A 114 2.07 16.22 4.60
N ASP A 115 1.20 15.55 5.35
CA ASP A 115 1.44 15.20 6.75
C ASP A 115 2.61 14.22 6.91
N VAL A 116 2.78 13.24 6.00
CA VAL A 116 3.95 12.36 5.97
C VAL A 116 5.23 13.17 5.73
N ILE A 117 5.24 14.08 4.75
CA ILE A 117 6.40 14.93 4.42
C ILE A 117 6.77 15.82 5.61
N ARG A 118 5.78 16.42 6.29
CA ARG A 118 5.99 17.24 7.50
C ARG A 118 6.54 16.39 8.65
N TRP A 119 6.01 15.18 8.84
CA TRP A 119 6.52 14.25 9.83
C TRP A 119 7.97 13.84 9.54
N MET A 120 8.31 13.47 8.29
CA MET A 120 9.68 13.12 7.88
C MET A 120 10.65 14.26 8.20
N ARG A 121 10.29 15.51 7.90
CA ARG A 121 11.10 16.68 8.25
C ARG A 121 11.33 16.79 9.77
N SER A 122 10.27 16.63 10.55
CA SER A 122 10.35 16.67 12.01
C SER A 122 11.20 15.53 12.57
N TYR A 123 11.07 14.32 12.00
CA TYR A 123 11.89 13.17 12.34
C TYR A 123 13.37 13.43 12.04
N ASN A 124 13.70 13.89 10.84
CA ASN A 124 15.08 14.18 10.42
C ASN A 124 15.73 15.26 11.29
N HIS A 125 14.97 16.30 11.66
CA HIS A 125 15.48 17.35 12.55
C HIS A 125 15.84 16.81 13.95
N ARG A 126 15.07 15.84 14.45
CA ARG A 126 15.34 15.18 15.74
C ARG A 126 16.44 14.11 15.65
N HIS A 127 16.73 13.60 14.45
CA HIS A 127 17.69 12.51 14.21
C HIS A 127 18.69 12.86 13.11
N PRO A 128 19.54 13.90 13.28
CA PRO A 128 20.43 14.38 12.22
C PRO A 128 21.49 13.36 11.74
N GLY A 129 21.76 12.31 12.53
CA GLY A 129 22.66 11.22 12.15
C GLY A 129 21.97 9.97 11.61
N ASP A 130 20.63 9.96 11.52
CA ASP A 130 19.83 8.78 11.23
C ASP A 130 18.51 9.15 10.54
N THR A 131 18.64 9.86 9.41
CA THR A 131 17.53 10.48 8.69
C THR A 131 16.78 9.51 7.79
N VAL A 132 15.48 9.74 7.60
CA VAL A 132 14.66 9.12 6.55
C VAL A 132 14.68 9.99 5.29
N ARG A 133 14.72 9.36 4.11
CA ARG A 133 14.79 10.00 2.80
C ARG A 133 13.83 9.36 1.81
N PHE A 134 13.58 10.03 0.69
CA PHE A 134 12.87 9.43 -0.43
C PHE A 134 13.82 8.63 -1.33
N VAL A 135 13.30 7.58 -1.97
CA VAL A 135 14.02 6.89 -3.04
C VAL A 135 14.08 7.78 -4.29
N GLU A 136 15.27 7.97 -4.85
CA GLU A 136 15.52 8.79 -6.05
C GLU A 136 15.38 7.96 -7.35
N ASP A 137 15.11 8.63 -8.48
CA ASP A 137 15.02 8.02 -9.83
C ASP A 137 14.04 6.81 -9.92
N LEU A 138 12.94 6.83 -9.16
CA LEU A 138 11.98 5.75 -9.13
C LEU A 138 11.25 5.61 -10.49
N GLY A 139 11.36 4.45 -11.13
CA GLY A 139 10.64 4.13 -12.36
C GLY A 139 11.16 4.83 -13.62
N ARG A 140 12.33 5.49 -13.57
CA ARG A 140 12.96 6.12 -14.75
C ARG A 140 13.44 5.04 -15.73
N PRO A 141 12.89 4.97 -16.95
CA PRO A 141 13.32 3.97 -17.92
C PRO A 141 14.74 4.28 -18.42
N ARG A 142 15.57 3.25 -18.64
CA ARG A 142 16.81 3.40 -19.46
C ARG A 142 16.50 3.69 -20.93
N THR A 143 15.28 3.40 -21.39
CA THR A 143 14.82 3.58 -22.78
C THR A 143 13.30 3.83 -22.78
N PRO A 144 12.76 4.78 -23.58
CA PRO A 144 11.33 5.04 -23.60
C PRO A 144 10.55 3.79 -24.06
N ALA A 145 9.63 3.29 -23.22
CA ALA A 145 8.74 2.20 -23.60
C ALA A 145 7.43 2.77 -24.17
N SER A 146 6.87 2.14 -25.21
CA SER A 146 5.57 2.46 -25.80
C SER A 146 4.72 1.17 -25.94
N GLY A 147 3.38 1.29 -25.86
CA GLY A 147 2.46 0.15 -26.00
C GLY A 147 2.24 -0.69 -24.73
N LEU A 148 1.70 -1.92 -24.88
CA LEU A 148 1.52 -2.90 -23.78
C LEU A 148 2.85 -3.30 -23.11
N ASP A 149 3.95 -3.23 -23.87
CA ASP A 149 5.32 -3.32 -23.36
C ASP A 149 5.66 -2.20 -22.36
N GLY A 150 4.92 -1.09 -22.41
CA GLY A 150 5.04 0.06 -21.52
C GLY A 150 4.60 -0.21 -20.08
N LEU A 151 3.49 -0.91 -19.85
CA LEU A 151 3.04 -1.19 -18.48
C LEU A 151 3.88 -2.30 -17.84
N ALA A 152 4.13 -3.41 -18.55
CA ALA A 152 5.02 -4.45 -18.07
C ALA A 152 6.46 -3.93 -17.86
N GLY A 153 6.94 -3.06 -18.76
CA GLY A 153 8.20 -2.35 -18.63
C GLY A 153 8.22 -1.39 -17.45
N LEU A 154 7.15 -0.64 -17.20
CA LEU A 154 7.02 0.24 -16.04
C LEU A 154 7.13 -0.55 -14.73
N GLN A 155 6.42 -1.68 -14.60
CA GLN A 155 6.46 -2.52 -13.39
C GLN A 155 7.87 -3.04 -13.10
N ARG A 156 8.58 -3.47 -14.15
CA ARG A 156 9.98 -3.88 -14.06
C ARG A 156 10.87 -2.70 -13.64
N ASN A 157 10.75 -1.54 -14.29
CA ASN A 157 11.57 -0.37 -13.99
C ASN A 157 11.38 0.11 -12.54
N LEU A 158 10.14 0.10 -12.05
CA LEU A 158 9.83 0.42 -10.65
C LEU A 158 10.56 -0.55 -9.70
N ALA A 159 10.50 -1.87 -9.98
CA ALA A 159 11.19 -2.86 -9.17
C ALA A 159 12.72 -2.67 -9.21
N GLU A 160 13.28 -2.48 -10.40
CA GLU A 160 14.72 -2.28 -10.59
C GLU A 160 15.23 -1.02 -9.88
N SER A 161 14.46 0.07 -9.85
CA SER A 161 14.82 1.27 -9.07
C SER A 161 14.84 0.98 -7.56
N VAL A 162 13.86 0.26 -7.02
CA VAL A 162 13.83 -0.12 -5.59
C VAL A 162 14.98 -1.06 -5.25
N ILE A 163 15.25 -2.07 -6.08
CA ILE A 163 16.34 -3.03 -5.90
C ILE A 163 17.69 -2.32 -5.89
N ARG A 164 17.95 -1.50 -6.93
CA ARG A 164 19.20 -0.75 -7.05
C ARG A 164 19.39 0.18 -5.86
N TRP A 165 18.34 0.90 -5.47
CA TRP A 165 18.42 1.80 -4.32
C TRP A 165 18.83 1.04 -3.06
N HIS A 166 18.20 -0.12 -2.78
CA HIS A 166 18.58 -0.95 -1.64
C HIS A 166 20.04 -1.43 -1.74
N GLU A 167 20.48 -1.87 -2.91
CA GLU A 167 21.86 -2.35 -3.14
C GLU A 167 22.91 -1.24 -2.95
N ASP A 168 22.60 -0.02 -3.40
CA ASP A 168 23.51 1.12 -3.35
C ASP A 168 23.55 1.79 -1.96
N SER A 169 22.39 1.87 -1.29
CA SER A 169 22.25 2.56 0.00
C SER A 169 22.40 1.65 1.22
N GLY A 170 22.03 0.38 1.09
CA GLY A 170 21.81 -0.53 2.22
C GLY A 170 20.53 -0.24 3.02
N ASP A 171 19.72 0.75 2.62
CA ASP A 171 18.52 1.13 3.36
C ASP A 171 17.44 0.05 3.26
N LYS A 172 16.76 -0.21 4.37
CA LYS A 172 15.44 -0.84 4.33
C LYS A 172 14.41 0.15 3.79
N ILE A 173 13.54 -0.31 2.89
CA ILE A 173 12.65 0.53 2.06
C ILE A 173 11.18 0.25 2.37
N VAL A 174 10.42 1.32 2.61
CA VAL A 174 8.95 1.27 2.54
C VAL A 174 8.54 1.62 1.11
N TYR A 175 7.87 0.72 0.40
CA TYR A 175 7.34 0.98 -0.95
C TYR A 175 5.84 1.22 -0.90
N TRP A 176 5.41 2.46 -1.07
CA TRP A 176 4.00 2.83 -0.98
C TRP A 176 3.42 3.04 -2.38
N GLY A 177 2.39 2.24 -2.70
CA GLY A 177 1.67 2.32 -3.96
C GLY A 177 0.28 1.70 -3.88
N GLY A 178 -0.32 1.44 -5.04
CA GLY A 178 -1.56 0.68 -5.15
C GLY A 178 -1.31 -0.82 -5.17
N LEU A 179 -2.37 -1.60 -4.87
CA LEU A 179 -2.33 -3.06 -4.91
C LEU A 179 -1.80 -3.63 -6.24
N ALA A 180 -2.11 -2.97 -7.36
CA ALA A 180 -1.64 -3.39 -8.68
C ALA A 180 -0.11 -3.53 -8.77
N HIS A 181 0.62 -2.69 -8.05
CA HIS A 181 2.08 -2.64 -8.08
C HIS A 181 2.72 -3.45 -6.95
N THR A 182 2.03 -3.57 -5.81
CA THR A 182 2.60 -4.04 -4.55
C THR A 182 2.19 -5.46 -4.18
N ALA A 183 1.11 -6.00 -4.74
CA ALA A 183 0.79 -7.42 -4.55
C ALA A 183 1.93 -8.29 -5.12
N ASN A 184 2.15 -9.47 -4.55
CA ASN A 184 2.98 -10.50 -5.18
C ASN A 184 2.20 -11.20 -6.31
N GLY A 185 1.82 -10.42 -7.33
CA GLY A 185 0.99 -10.86 -8.45
C GLY A 185 1.84 -11.40 -9.61
N GLY A 186 1.91 -12.71 -9.75
CA GLY A 186 2.54 -13.36 -10.91
C GLY A 186 1.85 -13.00 -12.23
N SER A 187 2.36 -13.51 -13.35
CA SER A 187 1.83 -13.18 -14.70
C SER A 187 0.36 -13.52 -14.93
N GLY A 188 -0.28 -14.31 -14.06
CA GLY A 188 -1.70 -14.65 -14.12
C GLY A 188 -2.63 -13.66 -13.42
N THR A 189 -2.06 -12.72 -12.63
CA THR A 189 -2.84 -11.71 -11.92
C THR A 189 -3.35 -10.64 -12.89
N SER A 190 -4.65 -10.34 -12.79
CA SER A 190 -5.35 -9.37 -13.64
C SER A 190 -5.78 -8.15 -12.83
N TYR A 191 -5.61 -6.96 -13.42
CA TYR A 191 -5.80 -5.66 -12.77
C TYR A 191 -6.98 -4.86 -13.36
N SER A 192 -7.77 -5.45 -14.25
CA SER A 192 -8.97 -4.83 -14.84
C SER A 192 -9.85 -5.92 -15.42
N ALA A 193 -11.17 -5.70 -15.44
CA ALA A 193 -12.09 -6.66 -16.02
C ALA A 193 -12.08 -6.68 -17.56
N SER A 194 -11.75 -5.58 -18.25
CA SER A 194 -11.87 -5.55 -19.72
C SER A 194 -11.03 -4.47 -20.45
N PRO A 195 -10.16 -4.87 -21.40
CA PRO A 195 -9.63 -6.22 -21.52
C PRO A 195 -8.83 -6.58 -20.26
N ALA A 196 -8.94 -7.83 -19.81
CA ALA A 196 -8.14 -8.31 -18.68
C ALA A 196 -6.65 -8.19 -19.02
N MET A 197 -5.97 -7.26 -18.35
CA MET A 197 -4.53 -7.06 -18.52
C MET A 197 -3.81 -7.90 -17.48
N THR A 198 -3.02 -8.86 -17.95
CA THR A 198 -2.22 -9.74 -17.10
C THR A 198 -0.74 -9.52 -17.40
N HIS A 199 0.03 -9.12 -16.39
CA HIS A 199 1.47 -8.99 -16.47
C HIS A 199 2.07 -9.17 -15.07
N ARG A 200 3.36 -9.48 -15.00
CA ARG A 200 4.11 -9.38 -13.74
C ARG A 200 4.06 -7.95 -13.23
N ASN A 201 3.78 -7.75 -11.95
CA ASN A 201 3.85 -6.45 -11.32
C ASN A 201 5.18 -6.25 -10.57
N THR A 202 5.41 -5.02 -10.09
CA THR A 202 6.59 -4.64 -9.31
C THR A 202 6.80 -5.57 -8.12
N GLY A 203 5.74 -5.88 -7.35
CA GLY A 203 5.81 -6.75 -6.19
C GLY A 203 6.28 -8.17 -6.50
N SER A 204 5.87 -8.74 -7.63
CA SER A 204 6.38 -10.05 -8.06
C SER A 204 7.87 -10.05 -8.42
N TYR A 205 8.41 -8.96 -8.95
CA TYR A 205 9.86 -8.82 -9.19
C TYR A 205 10.62 -8.61 -7.88
N LEU A 206 10.06 -7.85 -6.95
CA LEU A 206 10.64 -7.66 -5.61
C LEU A 206 10.62 -8.97 -4.81
N ARG A 207 9.53 -9.74 -4.85
CA ARG A 207 9.47 -11.08 -4.24
C ARG A 207 10.50 -12.02 -4.85
N GLU A 208 10.69 -12.01 -6.18
CA GLU A 208 11.73 -12.81 -6.83
C GLU A 208 13.14 -12.45 -6.34
N ARG A 209 13.43 -11.14 -6.18
CA ARG A 209 14.76 -10.66 -5.79
C ARG A 209 15.06 -10.80 -4.30
N PHE A 210 14.08 -10.57 -3.43
CA PHE A 210 14.25 -10.49 -1.98
C PHE A 210 13.68 -11.71 -1.23
N GLY A 211 12.90 -12.57 -1.89
CA GLY A 211 12.25 -13.72 -1.26
C GLY A 211 11.37 -13.29 -0.08
N ALA A 212 11.50 -13.97 1.06
CA ALA A 212 10.77 -13.63 2.30
C ALA A 212 11.14 -12.26 2.89
N ARG A 213 12.21 -11.60 2.41
CA ARG A 213 12.59 -10.25 2.84
C ARG A 213 11.82 -9.15 2.11
N TYR A 214 10.99 -9.51 1.13
CA TYR A 214 9.94 -8.65 0.60
C TYR A 214 8.61 -9.02 1.25
N VAL A 215 8.04 -8.09 2.00
CA VAL A 215 6.73 -8.25 2.64
C VAL A 215 5.71 -7.33 1.99
N SER A 216 4.59 -7.88 1.53
CA SER A 216 3.48 -7.13 0.95
C SER A 216 2.32 -7.05 1.92
N ILE A 217 1.90 -5.82 2.25
CA ILE A 217 0.77 -5.52 3.12
C ILE A 217 -0.35 -4.90 2.28
N GLY A 218 -1.46 -5.61 2.16
CA GLY A 218 -2.66 -5.11 1.49
C GLY A 218 -3.47 -4.18 2.40
N LEU A 219 -3.61 -2.91 2.04
CA LEU A 219 -4.52 -1.97 2.69
C LEU A 219 -5.87 -2.05 1.98
N THR A 220 -6.83 -2.73 2.61
CA THR A 220 -8.13 -3.10 2.02
C THR A 220 -9.27 -2.40 2.76
N PHE A 221 -10.45 -2.35 2.14
CA PHE A 221 -11.64 -1.81 2.81
C PHE A 221 -12.93 -2.42 2.28
N HIS A 222 -13.99 -2.32 3.09
CA HIS A 222 -15.30 -2.84 2.71
C HIS A 222 -16.10 -1.81 1.86
N HIS A 223 -16.43 -0.64 2.43
CA HIS A 223 -17.29 0.35 1.78
C HIS A 223 -16.96 1.78 2.20
N GLY A 224 -17.63 2.78 1.63
CA GLY A 224 -17.47 4.18 2.03
C GLY A 224 -17.52 5.14 0.86
N ALA A 225 -16.60 6.10 0.81
CA ALA A 225 -16.47 7.02 -0.32
C ALA A 225 -15.00 7.39 -0.61
N ALA A 226 -14.62 7.47 -1.89
CA ALA A 226 -13.27 7.86 -2.30
C ALA A 226 -13.16 8.25 -3.78
N PRO A 227 -13.42 9.52 -4.19
CA PRO A 227 -14.35 10.49 -3.62
C PRO A 227 -15.83 10.19 -3.94
N TYR A 228 -16.08 9.16 -4.75
CA TYR A 228 -17.42 8.70 -5.11
C TYR A 228 -17.93 7.71 -4.07
N PRO A 229 -19.26 7.53 -3.91
CA PRO A 229 -19.80 6.44 -3.11
C PRO A 229 -19.30 5.09 -3.61
N ILE A 230 -18.82 4.26 -2.68
CA ILE A 230 -18.33 2.90 -2.95
C ILE A 230 -19.21 1.95 -2.13
N PRO A 231 -20.03 1.11 -2.78
CA PRO A 231 -20.92 0.19 -2.08
C PRO A 231 -20.12 -0.94 -1.42
N SER A 232 -20.80 -1.72 -0.59
CA SER A 232 -20.28 -2.99 -0.08
C SER A 232 -19.71 -3.86 -1.21
N PRO A 233 -18.62 -4.60 -0.97
CA PRO A 233 -18.01 -5.43 -1.99
C PRO A 233 -18.92 -6.61 -2.33
N PRO A 234 -18.86 -7.13 -3.57
CA PRO A 234 -19.63 -8.31 -3.96
C PRO A 234 -19.27 -9.52 -3.08
N PRO A 235 -20.21 -10.44 -2.80
CA PRO A 235 -19.98 -11.56 -1.90
C PRO A 235 -18.84 -12.52 -2.30
N ASP A 236 -18.45 -12.53 -3.58
CA ASP A 236 -17.35 -13.34 -4.10
C ASP A 236 -15.98 -12.64 -4.06
N PHE A 237 -15.90 -11.44 -3.48
CA PHE A 237 -14.63 -10.76 -3.20
C PHE A 237 -14.13 -11.11 -1.80
N ALA A 238 -12.80 -11.18 -1.65
CA ALA A 238 -12.15 -11.33 -0.36
C ALA A 238 -12.57 -10.22 0.62
N ASP A 239 -12.74 -8.99 0.12
CA ASP A 239 -13.15 -7.82 0.92
C ASP A 239 -14.51 -8.01 1.62
N ALA A 240 -15.43 -8.79 1.04
CA ALA A 240 -16.71 -9.10 1.68
C ALA A 240 -16.55 -10.02 2.89
N THR A 241 -15.59 -10.95 2.82
CA THR A 241 -15.25 -11.81 3.96
C THR A 241 -14.44 -11.05 5.00
N LEU A 242 -13.48 -10.22 4.58
CA LEU A 242 -12.69 -9.38 5.47
C LEU A 242 -13.56 -8.37 6.25
N GLY A 243 -14.60 -7.81 5.63
CA GLY A 243 -15.52 -6.88 6.29
C GLY A 243 -16.69 -7.53 7.02
N SER A 244 -16.67 -8.85 7.23
CA SER A 244 -17.75 -9.58 7.93
C SER A 244 -17.65 -9.55 9.45
N THR A 245 -16.60 -8.93 9.99
CA THR A 245 -16.34 -8.77 11.44
C THR A 245 -16.93 -7.48 11.99
N ASP A 246 -17.13 -7.39 13.30
CA ASP A 246 -17.53 -6.16 14.00
C ASP A 246 -16.36 -5.17 14.25
N LEU A 247 -15.19 -5.38 13.63
CA LEU A 247 -13.99 -4.54 13.80
C LEU A 247 -13.99 -3.37 12.79
N ASP A 248 -13.77 -2.15 13.28
CA ASP A 248 -13.68 -0.95 12.42
C ASP A 248 -12.41 -0.95 11.55
N ALA A 249 -11.28 -1.36 12.13
CA ALA A 249 -10.04 -1.57 11.41
C ALA A 249 -9.17 -2.60 12.14
N TYR A 250 -8.42 -3.42 11.41
CA TYR A 250 -7.56 -4.45 12.00
C TYR A 250 -6.40 -4.85 11.10
N LEU A 251 -5.33 -5.35 11.73
CA LEU A 251 -4.23 -6.05 11.08
C LEU A 251 -4.47 -7.56 11.16
N LEU A 252 -4.22 -8.28 10.07
CA LEU A 252 -4.31 -9.73 10.01
C LEU A 252 -3.09 -10.31 9.26
N ASP A 253 -2.32 -11.14 9.96
CA ASP A 253 -1.23 -11.93 9.37
C ASP A 253 -1.83 -13.16 8.67
N LEU A 254 -1.66 -13.25 7.34
CA LEU A 254 -2.21 -14.33 6.51
C LEU A 254 -1.43 -15.65 6.66
N HIS A 255 -0.27 -15.61 7.31
CA HIS A 255 0.54 -16.80 7.63
C HIS A 255 0.16 -17.43 8.97
N THR A 256 -0.67 -16.78 9.79
CA THR A 256 -1.16 -17.30 11.08
C THR A 256 -1.79 -18.69 10.97
N GLU A 257 -1.46 -19.61 11.89
CA GLU A 257 -2.02 -20.96 11.90
C GLU A 257 -3.55 -20.95 11.77
N ALA A 258 -4.08 -21.79 10.88
CA ALA A 258 -5.48 -21.73 10.52
C ALA A 258 -6.05 -23.12 10.19
N PRO A 259 -7.33 -23.39 10.48
CA PRO A 259 -7.99 -24.63 10.06
C PRO A 259 -7.92 -24.84 8.55
N ALA A 260 -7.98 -26.09 8.10
CA ALA A 260 -7.91 -26.43 6.67
C ALA A 260 -8.95 -25.68 5.81
N SER A 261 -10.13 -25.37 6.35
CA SER A 261 -11.16 -24.58 5.66
C SER A 261 -10.77 -23.11 5.47
N VAL A 262 -10.03 -22.53 6.42
CA VAL A 262 -9.53 -21.15 6.31
C VAL A 262 -8.34 -21.10 5.37
N ARG A 263 -7.44 -22.09 5.42
CA ARG A 263 -6.35 -22.21 4.43
C ARG A 263 -6.90 -22.36 3.02
N ALA A 264 -7.91 -23.20 2.82
CA ALA A 264 -8.58 -23.32 1.54
C ALA A 264 -9.16 -21.98 1.03
N TRP A 265 -9.59 -21.06 1.90
CA TRP A 265 -10.01 -19.72 1.51
C TRP A 265 -8.83 -18.80 1.17
N LEU A 266 -7.81 -18.79 2.02
CA LEU A 266 -6.59 -17.99 1.85
C LEU A 266 -5.84 -18.34 0.55
N ASP A 267 -5.92 -19.60 0.12
CA ASP A 267 -5.22 -20.14 -1.06
C ASP A 267 -6.13 -20.24 -2.30
N ALA A 268 -7.44 -20.02 -2.16
CA ALA A 268 -8.36 -20.11 -3.29
C ALA A 268 -8.28 -18.86 -4.18
N PRO A 269 -8.30 -19.03 -5.53
CA PRO A 269 -8.44 -17.91 -6.45
C PRO A 269 -9.67 -17.07 -6.12
N THR A 270 -9.49 -15.77 -5.97
CA THR A 270 -10.54 -14.83 -5.59
C THR A 270 -10.41 -13.50 -6.33
N ARG A 271 -11.20 -12.53 -5.90
CA ARG A 271 -11.12 -11.12 -6.30
C ARG A 271 -10.88 -10.28 -5.05
N THR A 272 -10.10 -9.23 -5.17
CA THR A 272 -10.07 -8.16 -4.18
C THR A 272 -10.26 -6.82 -4.85
N ARG A 273 -10.85 -5.86 -4.16
CA ARG A 273 -11.13 -4.53 -4.66
C ARG A 273 -9.84 -3.82 -5.04
N MET A 274 -9.84 -3.22 -6.22
CA MET A 274 -8.73 -2.40 -6.69
C MET A 274 -9.28 -1.26 -7.55
N ILE A 275 -9.39 -0.09 -6.93
CA ILE A 275 -9.89 1.13 -7.55
C ILE A 275 -8.69 1.99 -7.95
N GLY A 276 -8.61 2.24 -9.26
CA GLY A 276 -7.60 3.09 -9.87
C GLY A 276 -7.95 4.58 -9.76
N PRO A 277 -7.38 5.43 -10.63
CA PRO A 277 -7.67 6.87 -10.64
C PRO A 277 -9.06 7.22 -11.16
N VAL A 278 -9.72 6.27 -11.85
CA VAL A 278 -11.08 6.39 -12.37
C VAL A 278 -11.91 5.28 -11.75
N TYR A 279 -13.14 5.61 -11.36
CA TYR A 279 -14.09 4.68 -10.77
C TYR A 279 -15.50 4.98 -11.29
N ASP A 280 -16.22 3.94 -11.66
CA ASP A 280 -17.64 3.99 -12.01
C ASP A 280 -18.41 3.12 -11.02
N PRO A 281 -19.21 3.72 -10.12
CA PRO A 281 -20.05 2.95 -9.20
C PRO A 281 -21.02 1.99 -9.88
N ALA A 282 -21.41 2.25 -11.15
CA ALA A 282 -22.29 1.37 -11.91
C ALA A 282 -21.59 0.11 -12.42
N ASP A 283 -20.25 0.10 -12.47
CA ASP A 283 -19.42 -1.05 -12.88
C ASP A 283 -18.46 -1.45 -11.75
N ASN A 284 -18.94 -1.41 -10.50
CA ASN A 284 -18.15 -1.64 -9.30
C ASN A 284 -17.28 -2.91 -9.38
N ASP A 285 -17.84 -3.99 -9.91
CA ASP A 285 -17.19 -5.29 -9.97
C ASP A 285 -15.96 -5.28 -10.88
N ALA A 286 -15.90 -4.38 -11.88
CA ALA A 286 -14.76 -4.29 -12.80
C ALA A 286 -13.47 -3.78 -12.14
N TYR A 287 -13.58 -3.08 -11.01
CA TYR A 287 -12.46 -2.47 -10.29
C TYR A 287 -11.87 -3.44 -9.26
N ARG A 288 -11.13 -4.42 -9.78
CA ARG A 288 -10.64 -5.56 -9.01
C ARG A 288 -9.25 -6.04 -9.44
N LEU A 289 -8.57 -6.63 -8.48
CA LEU A 289 -7.48 -7.58 -8.68
C LEU A 289 -8.07 -9.00 -8.70
N SER A 290 -7.63 -9.84 -9.64
CA SER A 290 -8.03 -11.26 -9.71
C SER A 290 -6.90 -12.13 -10.26
N GLY A 291 -7.09 -13.45 -10.33
CA GLY A 291 -6.07 -14.37 -10.87
C GLY A 291 -4.97 -14.76 -9.86
N GLY A 292 -5.33 -14.76 -8.58
CA GLY A 292 -4.54 -15.21 -7.44
C GLY A 292 -5.42 -15.30 -6.20
N SER A 293 -4.82 -15.58 -5.05
CA SER A 293 -5.47 -15.70 -3.75
C SER A 293 -4.97 -14.65 -2.75
N PRO A 294 -5.66 -14.44 -1.61
CA PRO A 294 -5.18 -13.52 -0.58
C PRO A 294 -3.74 -13.82 -0.13
N ALA A 295 -3.39 -15.10 0.10
CA ALA A 295 -2.06 -15.52 0.53
C ALA A 295 -1.00 -15.50 -0.59
N ASP A 296 -1.42 -15.57 -1.87
CA ASP A 296 -0.49 -15.35 -2.98
C ASP A 296 -0.05 -13.89 -3.06
N TRP A 297 -1.00 -12.98 -2.85
CA TRP A 297 -0.79 -11.55 -3.07
C TRP A 297 -0.13 -10.84 -1.89
N PHE A 298 -0.47 -11.20 -0.66
CA PHE A 298 -0.09 -10.47 0.54
C PHE A 298 0.44 -11.41 1.63
N ASP A 299 1.35 -10.90 2.47
CA ASP A 299 1.73 -11.59 3.72
C ASP A 299 0.82 -11.16 4.87
N ALA A 300 0.33 -9.93 4.84
CA ALA A 300 -0.66 -9.42 5.79
C ALA A 300 -1.64 -8.48 5.10
N VAL A 301 -2.79 -8.28 5.74
CA VAL A 301 -3.75 -7.24 5.36
C VAL A 301 -4.02 -6.32 6.53
N ILE A 302 -4.17 -5.04 6.24
CA ILE A 302 -4.83 -4.10 7.15
C ILE A 302 -6.16 -3.75 6.50
N HIS A 303 -7.25 -4.16 7.14
CA HIS A 303 -8.60 -3.94 6.63
C HIS A 303 -9.26 -2.79 7.40
N THR A 304 -9.96 -1.92 6.68
CA THR A 304 -10.78 -0.85 7.25
C THR A 304 -12.24 -1.01 6.79
N GLN A 305 -13.19 -0.98 7.72
CA GLN A 305 -14.59 -1.21 7.39
C GLN A 305 -15.20 -0.07 6.55
N VAL A 306 -14.94 1.17 6.93
CA VAL A 306 -15.49 2.37 6.28
C VAL A 306 -14.35 3.31 5.88
N VAL A 307 -14.37 3.79 4.64
CA VAL A 307 -13.43 4.81 4.16
C VAL A 307 -14.11 6.13 3.78
N THR A 308 -13.38 7.22 3.91
CA THR A 308 -13.76 8.56 3.50
C THR A 308 -12.76 9.14 2.49
N PRO A 309 -13.14 10.17 1.71
CA PRO A 309 -12.26 10.72 0.68
C PRO A 309 -11.02 11.38 1.28
N VAL A 310 -9.88 11.21 0.61
CA VAL A 310 -8.68 12.02 0.88
C VAL A 310 -8.96 13.52 0.76
N ARG A 311 -8.22 14.32 1.52
CA ARG A 311 -8.26 15.78 1.42
C ARG A 311 -7.30 16.26 0.33
N VAL A 312 -7.83 16.57 -0.84
CA VAL A 312 -7.02 17.07 -1.96
C VAL A 312 -6.56 18.51 -1.69
N ILE A 313 -5.26 18.74 -1.84
CA ILE A 313 -4.67 20.06 -1.63
C ILE A 313 -5.29 21.07 -2.60
N GLY A 314 -5.65 22.25 -2.08
CA GLY A 314 -6.20 23.34 -2.89
C GLY A 314 -7.66 23.17 -3.32
N ARG A 315 -8.34 22.10 -2.90
CA ARG A 315 -9.81 22.04 -2.92
C ARG A 315 -10.35 22.35 -1.51
N PRO A 316 -11.41 23.17 -1.38
CA PRO A 316 -12.10 23.31 -0.11
C PRO A 316 -12.59 21.95 0.39
N SER A 317 -12.56 21.73 1.70
CA SER A 317 -13.33 20.65 2.32
C SER A 317 -14.80 21.10 2.30
N ASP A 318 -15.63 20.42 1.52
CA ASP A 318 -17.09 20.63 1.53
C ASP A 318 -17.72 20.10 2.83
#